data_AF-A0A015IEY3-F1
#
_entry.id   AF-A0A015IEY3-F1
#
_cell.length_a   1.000
_cell.length_b   1.000
_cell.length_c   1.000
_cell.angle_alpha   90.00
_cell.angle_beta   90.00
_cell.angle_gamma   90.00
#
_symmetry.space_group_name_H-M   'P 1'
#
loop_
_entity.id
_entity.type
_entity.pdbx_description
1 polymer ?
#
loop_
_entity_poly.entity_id
_entity_poly.type
_entity_poly.pdbx_seq_one_letter_code
_entity_poly.pdbx_strand_id
1 'polypeptide(L)'
;MSSSFQFLGVWFNINGFRNFIRQQLKRECNSFSAILRPAKLTVQQVVYLYNTVLIPKLDYRMQVTHLSEAKCSTITSSVRALVKHKAKLSHSVPNVVLYLTHALGLINLFSFQQQSHFTNLFLLANSSSVFMKSLFNYRLRFIQFYCLIPISPLMVLDWTCWSSLIIFKQDYIANTLASLLSTPFRLSRANLSSVLDLTYPNGHTPIYQCLSLDVFKANLTRLQKRGLFYLLQLLTPQGTHLLSWSVIYANSVQKRGNARLPMWYKNLSTNVTIPDKPGLLRERFLTEQQPVSLITKELAPCIPPSDYKKNWIVTLNDNGLPLFGKQIQIQPLVLLYIRLQIVYLV
;
A
#
# COMPACT_ATOMS: atom_id res chain seq x y z
N MET A 1 -10.08 25.42 8.76
CA MET A 1 -8.75 26.04 8.76
C MET A 1 -7.77 25.12 8.06
N SER A 2 -7.27 25.52 6.89
CA SER A 2 -6.27 24.79 6.10
C SER A 2 -4.86 25.24 6.51
N SER A 3 -4.36 24.74 7.63
CA SER A 3 -3.02 25.07 8.13
C SER A 3 -1.96 24.48 7.20
N SER A 4 -1.48 25.32 6.28
CA SER A 4 -0.26 25.07 5.53
C SER A 4 0.88 25.78 6.27
N PHE A 5 2.02 25.11 6.45
CA PHE A 5 3.20 25.68 7.10
C PHE A 5 4.41 25.55 6.18
N GLN A 6 5.40 26.41 6.39
CA GLN A 6 6.63 26.43 5.60
C GLN A 6 7.78 25.86 6.43
N PHE A 7 8.54 24.94 5.86
CA PHE A 7 9.77 24.43 6.47
C PHE A 7 10.87 24.39 5.41
N LEU A 8 11.99 25.08 5.69
CA LEU A 8 13.11 25.26 4.76
C LEU A 8 12.69 25.78 3.36
N GLY A 9 11.58 26.53 3.26
CA GLY A 9 11.08 26.98 1.95
C GLY A 9 10.18 25.99 1.22
N VAL A 10 9.96 24.78 1.74
CA VAL A 10 8.95 23.85 1.20
C VAL A 10 7.67 24.00 2.00
N TRP A 11 6.53 24.03 1.31
CA TRP A 11 5.22 24.18 1.95
C TRP A 11 4.59 22.83 2.23
N PHE A 12 4.22 22.60 3.47
CA PHE A 12 3.53 21.39 3.91
C PHE A 12 2.10 21.74 4.25
N ASN A 13 1.18 20.84 3.92
CA ASN A 13 -0.22 20.98 4.30
C ASN A 13 -0.57 19.80 5.20
N ILE A 14 -1.03 20.10 6.42
CA ILE A 14 -1.34 19.07 7.42
C ILE A 14 -2.50 18.18 6.95
N ASN A 15 -3.40 18.72 6.15
CA ASN A 15 -4.54 17.98 5.58
C ASN A 15 -4.18 17.30 4.24
N GLY A 16 -2.93 17.39 3.80
CA GLY A 16 -2.42 16.79 2.56
C GLY A 16 -2.97 17.41 1.27
N PHE A 17 -3.54 18.61 1.33
CA PHE A 17 -3.99 19.33 0.13
C PHE A 17 -2.81 19.91 -0.66
N ARG A 18 -2.75 19.60 -1.96
CA ARG A 18 -1.67 20.05 -2.88
C ARG A 18 -1.99 21.35 -3.62
N ASN A 19 -3.15 21.97 -3.34
CA ASN A 19 -3.63 23.12 -4.09
C ASN A 19 -2.70 24.33 -3.94
N PHE A 20 -2.16 24.53 -2.74
CA PHE A 20 -1.22 25.62 -2.47
C PHE A 20 0.05 25.49 -3.32
N ILE A 21 0.73 24.33 -3.26
CA ILE A 21 1.94 24.06 -4.07
C ILE A 21 1.62 24.26 -5.56
N ARG A 22 0.52 23.69 -6.05
CA ARG A 22 0.11 23.86 -7.46
C ARG A 22 -0.03 25.32 -7.86
N GLN A 23 -0.65 26.14 -7.00
CA GLN A 23 -0.83 27.56 -7.27
C GLN A 23 0.48 28.32 -7.20
N GLN A 24 1.37 27.95 -6.27
CA GLN A 24 2.72 28.50 -6.16
C GLN A 24 3.56 28.22 -7.41
N LEU A 25 3.64 26.97 -7.86
CA LEU A 25 4.39 26.60 -9.07
C LEU A 25 3.86 27.34 -10.31
N LYS A 26 2.53 27.46 -10.43
CA LYS A 26 1.90 28.22 -11.51
C LYS A 26 2.28 29.71 -11.46
N ARG A 27 2.31 30.32 -10.26
CA ARG A 27 2.74 31.71 -10.07
C ARG A 27 4.21 31.90 -10.45
N GLU A 28 5.09 30.98 -10.06
CA GLU A 28 6.52 31.04 -10.41
C GLU A 28 6.73 30.94 -11.93
N CYS A 29 6.04 30.02 -12.62
CA CYS A 29 6.09 29.91 -14.08
C CYS A 29 5.54 31.16 -14.79
N ASN A 30 4.44 31.72 -14.28
CA ASN A 30 3.83 32.93 -14.85
C ASN A 30 4.74 34.16 -14.65
N SER A 31 5.32 34.31 -13.47
CA SER A 31 6.27 35.38 -13.16
C SER A 31 7.51 35.29 -14.04
N PHE A 32 8.12 34.10 -14.14
CA PHE A 32 9.23 33.84 -15.05
C PHE A 32 8.88 34.23 -16.49
N SER A 33 7.70 33.82 -16.96
CA SER A 33 7.25 34.12 -18.32
C SER A 33 7.01 35.62 -18.54
N ALA A 34 6.48 36.32 -17.54
CA ALA A 34 6.21 37.76 -17.61
C ALA A 34 7.51 38.59 -17.66
N ILE A 35 8.52 38.21 -16.87
CA ILE A 35 9.83 38.88 -16.83
C ILE A 35 10.58 38.73 -18.16
N LEU A 36 10.58 37.52 -18.74
CA LEU A 36 11.34 37.24 -19.96
C LEU A 36 10.60 37.61 -21.26
N ARG A 37 9.30 37.87 -21.20
CA ARG A 37 8.51 38.28 -22.37
C ARG A 37 9.06 39.56 -23.03
N PRO A 38 9.25 40.69 -22.33
CA PRO A 38 9.80 41.90 -22.93
C PRO A 38 11.32 41.84 -23.19
N ALA A 39 12.05 40.94 -22.52
CA ALA A 39 13.51 40.86 -22.62
C ALA A 39 13.99 40.45 -24.04
N LYS A 40 15.01 41.13 -24.55
CA LYS A 40 15.67 40.80 -25.84
C LYS A 40 16.61 39.60 -25.68
N LEU A 41 16.03 38.40 -25.53
CA LEU A 41 16.75 37.14 -25.36
C LEU A 41 16.47 36.21 -26.55
N THR A 42 17.47 35.40 -26.90
CA THR A 42 17.28 34.29 -27.84
C THR A 42 16.49 33.16 -27.17
N VAL A 43 15.88 32.28 -27.97
CA VAL A 43 15.19 31.09 -27.44
C VAL A 43 16.10 30.22 -26.61
N GLN A 44 17.33 30.00 -27.07
CA GLN A 44 18.28 29.14 -26.37
C GLN A 44 18.62 29.71 -25.00
N GLN A 45 18.76 31.04 -24.87
CA GLN A 45 18.94 31.70 -23.57
C GLN A 45 17.73 31.49 -22.65
N VAL A 46 16.51 31.60 -23.19
CA VAL A 46 15.27 31.37 -22.40
C VAL A 46 15.16 29.91 -21.96
N VAL A 47 15.44 28.96 -22.86
CA VAL A 47 15.49 27.52 -22.54
C VAL A 47 16.54 27.24 -21.48
N TYR A 48 17.74 27.81 -21.62
CA TYR A 48 18.82 27.64 -20.65
C TYR A 48 18.39 28.12 -19.27
N LEU A 49 17.82 29.33 -19.15
CA LEU A 49 17.32 29.86 -17.89
C LEU A 49 16.21 28.99 -17.31
N TYR A 50 15.33 28.46 -18.16
CA TYR A 50 14.27 27.55 -17.71
C TYR A 50 14.86 26.26 -17.14
N ASN A 51 15.75 25.60 -17.88
CA ASN A 51 16.34 24.32 -17.51
C ASN A 51 17.26 24.42 -16.28
N THR A 52 18.04 25.51 -16.16
CA THR A 52 19.06 25.65 -15.10
C THR A 52 18.57 26.38 -13.86
N VAL A 53 17.58 27.28 -13.99
CA VAL A 53 17.11 28.10 -12.87
C VAL A 53 15.69 27.72 -12.47
N LEU A 54 14.74 27.72 -13.41
CA LEU A 54 13.34 27.52 -13.05
C LEU A 54 13.05 26.06 -12.68
N ILE A 55 13.52 25.09 -13.46
CA ILE A 55 13.28 23.66 -13.20
C ILE A 55 13.77 23.25 -11.80
N PRO A 56 15.03 23.51 -11.39
CA PRO A 56 15.49 23.17 -10.03
C PRO A 56 14.69 23.87 -8.94
N LYS A 57 14.28 25.12 -9.16
CA LYS A 57 13.43 25.85 -8.21
C LYS A 57 12.07 25.19 -8.05
N LEU A 58 11.43 24.80 -9.16
CA LEU A 58 10.15 24.09 -9.14
C LEU A 58 10.29 22.72 -8.47
N ASP A 59 11.37 21.98 -8.78
CA ASP A 59 11.67 20.68 -8.18
C ASP A 59 11.79 20.76 -6.67
N TYR A 60 12.56 21.73 -6.17
CA TYR A 60 12.69 21.99 -4.74
C TYR A 60 11.33 22.25 -4.08
N ARG A 61 10.48 23.09 -4.70
CA ARG A 61 9.15 23.40 -4.16
C ARG A 61 8.20 22.21 -4.18
N MET A 62 8.36 21.29 -5.14
CA MET A 62 7.48 20.13 -5.33
C MET A 62 8.07 18.81 -4.83
N GLN A 63 9.20 18.84 -4.11
CA GLN A 63 10.02 17.69 -3.74
C GLN A 63 9.22 16.53 -3.11
N VAL A 64 8.19 16.84 -2.33
CA VAL A 64 7.34 15.84 -1.64
C VAL A 64 5.94 15.69 -2.26
N THR A 65 5.68 16.34 -3.39
CA THR A 65 4.38 16.35 -4.03
C THR A 65 4.42 15.73 -5.42
N HIS A 66 3.63 14.68 -5.60
CA HIS A 66 3.38 14.13 -6.93
C HIS A 66 2.30 14.94 -7.66
N LEU A 67 2.67 15.50 -8.81
CA LEU A 67 1.75 16.09 -9.76
C LEU A 67 1.55 15.14 -10.95
N SER A 68 0.32 15.09 -11.45
CA SER A 68 0.01 14.37 -12.69
C SER A 68 0.51 15.15 -13.90
N GLU A 69 0.73 14.46 -15.02
CA GLU A 69 1.22 15.07 -16.26
C GLU A 69 0.34 16.24 -16.73
N ALA A 70 -0.99 16.09 -16.69
CA ALA A 70 -1.93 17.16 -17.04
C ALA A 70 -1.75 18.42 -16.16
N LYS A 71 -1.46 18.24 -14.86
CA LYS A 71 -1.19 19.35 -13.94
C LYS A 71 0.14 20.02 -14.25
N CYS A 72 1.20 19.24 -14.48
CA CYS A 72 2.50 19.77 -14.91
C CYS A 72 2.39 20.54 -16.22
N SER A 73 1.63 20.01 -17.18
CA SER A 73 1.34 20.67 -18.45
C SER A 73 0.64 22.01 -18.23
N THR A 74 -0.37 22.07 -17.36
CA THR A 74 -1.08 23.33 -17.07
C THR A 74 -0.19 24.36 -16.35
N ILE A 75 0.69 23.91 -15.46
CA ILE A 75 1.62 24.78 -14.72
C ILE A 75 2.63 25.43 -15.68
N THR A 76 3.17 24.65 -16.63
CA THR A 76 4.24 25.08 -17.55
C THR A 76 3.71 25.67 -18.86
N SER A 77 2.40 25.86 -19.01
CA SER A 77 1.80 26.33 -20.26
C SER A 77 2.28 27.73 -20.66
N SER A 78 2.45 28.63 -19.68
CA SER A 78 2.95 29.99 -19.91
C SER A 78 4.38 30.01 -20.43
N VAL A 79 5.24 29.12 -19.91
CA VAL A 79 6.61 28.95 -20.37
C VAL A 79 6.65 28.39 -21.79
N ARG A 80 5.85 27.34 -22.09
CA ARG A 80 5.78 26.80 -23.45
C ARG A 80 5.32 27.85 -24.46
N ALA A 81 4.33 28.66 -24.11
CA ALA A 81 3.87 29.77 -24.95
C ALA A 81 4.97 30.82 -25.16
N LEU A 82 5.70 31.18 -24.11
CA LEU A 82 6.86 32.09 -24.21
C LEU A 82 7.93 31.53 -25.16
N VAL A 83 8.31 30.26 -25.00
CA VAL A 83 9.34 29.63 -25.83
C VAL A 83 8.90 29.59 -27.30
N LYS A 84 7.65 29.18 -27.59
CA LYS A 84 7.10 29.22 -28.95
C LYS A 84 7.15 30.62 -29.55
N HIS A 85 6.74 31.63 -28.79
CA HIS A 85 6.78 33.03 -29.23
C HIS A 85 8.21 33.49 -29.53
N LYS A 86 9.17 33.23 -28.64
CA LYS A 86 10.58 33.59 -28.84
C LYS A 86 11.18 32.84 -30.05
N ALA A 87 10.69 31.63 -30.33
CA ALA A 87 11.13 30.80 -31.46
C ALA A 87 10.46 31.17 -32.78
N LYS A 88 9.54 32.14 -32.79
CA LYS A 88 8.69 32.47 -33.95
C LYS A 88 7.92 31.25 -34.48
N LEU A 89 7.60 30.30 -33.59
CA LEU A 89 6.80 29.14 -33.92
C LEU A 89 5.31 29.48 -33.78
N SER A 90 4.50 28.89 -34.66
CA SER A 90 3.04 28.97 -34.52
C SER A 90 2.57 28.40 -33.17
N HIS A 91 1.50 28.97 -32.63
CA HIS A 91 0.84 28.45 -31.45
C HIS A 91 0.41 26.97 -31.62
N SER A 92 0.02 26.58 -32.84
CA SER A 92 -0.46 25.23 -33.19
C SER A 92 0.64 24.16 -33.23
N VAL A 93 1.93 24.53 -33.18
CA VAL A 93 3.02 23.55 -33.20
C VAL A 93 2.88 22.56 -32.03
N PRO A 94 2.98 21.24 -32.24
CA PRO A 94 2.91 20.26 -31.17
C PRO A 94 3.96 20.51 -30.08
N ASN A 95 3.57 20.45 -28.81
CA ASN A 95 4.48 20.73 -27.69
C ASN A 95 5.67 19.75 -27.62
N VAL A 96 5.53 18.55 -28.19
CA VAL A 96 6.59 17.53 -28.26
C VAL A 96 7.86 18.08 -28.91
N VAL A 97 7.72 18.94 -29.93
CA VAL A 97 8.86 19.55 -30.64
C VAL A 97 9.74 20.39 -29.72
N LEU A 98 9.15 21.01 -28.68
CA LEU A 98 9.90 21.82 -27.72
C LEU A 98 10.86 20.97 -26.87
N TYR A 99 10.50 19.70 -26.63
CA TYR A 99 11.23 18.81 -25.74
C TYR A 99 12.38 18.04 -26.41
N LEU A 100 12.41 18.03 -27.74
CA LEU A 100 13.46 17.34 -28.51
C LEU A 100 14.81 17.99 -28.24
N THR A 101 15.79 17.19 -27.81
CA THR A 101 17.16 17.61 -27.50
C THR A 101 17.86 18.23 -28.72
N HIS A 102 17.64 17.67 -29.91
CA HIS A 102 18.19 18.18 -31.17
C HIS A 102 17.51 19.46 -31.68
N ALA A 103 16.39 19.88 -31.08
CA ALA A 103 15.68 21.10 -31.44
C ALA A 103 15.87 22.17 -30.36
N LEU A 104 14.92 22.29 -29.44
CA LEU A 104 14.96 23.31 -28.38
C LEU A 104 15.46 22.77 -27.05
N GLY A 105 15.36 21.46 -26.79
CA GLY A 105 15.86 20.87 -25.54
C GLY A 105 15.19 21.40 -24.26
N LEU A 106 13.92 21.84 -24.34
CA LEU A 106 13.18 22.26 -23.17
C LEU A 106 12.89 21.05 -22.27
N ILE A 107 13.16 21.14 -20.97
CA ILE A 107 12.87 20.02 -20.07
C ILE A 107 11.36 19.89 -19.84
N ASN A 108 10.82 18.67 -19.96
CA ASN A 108 9.45 18.40 -19.54
C ASN A 108 9.40 18.26 -18.01
N LEU A 109 8.65 19.15 -17.35
CA LEU A 109 8.52 19.16 -15.88
C LEU A 109 8.01 17.84 -15.31
N PHE A 110 7.09 17.14 -15.97
CA PHE A 110 6.59 15.85 -15.49
C PHE A 110 7.67 14.77 -15.54
N SER A 111 8.37 14.65 -16.68
CA SER A 111 9.47 13.71 -16.85
C SER A 111 10.60 14.00 -15.85
N PHE A 112 10.94 15.28 -15.66
CA PHE A 112 11.93 15.71 -14.67
C PHE A 112 11.51 15.35 -13.23
N GLN A 113 10.25 15.59 -12.87
CA GLN A 113 9.72 15.21 -11.55
C GLN A 113 9.84 13.71 -11.31
N GLN A 114 9.49 12.86 -12.28
CA GLN A 114 9.63 11.40 -12.15
C GLN A 114 11.10 11.02 -11.94
N GLN A 115 12.01 11.57 -12.75
CA GLN A 115 13.43 11.33 -12.62
C GLN A 115 13.98 11.73 -11.24
N SER A 116 13.64 12.93 -10.75
CA SER A 116 14.05 13.43 -9.42
C SER A 116 13.52 12.50 -8.32
N HIS A 117 12.23 12.15 -8.35
CA HIS A 117 11.61 11.30 -7.33
C HIS A 117 12.17 9.88 -7.32
N PHE A 118 12.40 9.29 -8.50
CA PHE A 118 13.03 7.96 -8.61
C PHE A 118 14.47 7.97 -8.12
N THR A 119 15.24 8.99 -8.48
CA THR A 119 16.63 9.14 -8.01
C THR A 119 16.67 9.29 -6.49
N ASN A 120 15.80 10.12 -5.91
CA ASN A 120 15.70 10.29 -4.46
C ASN A 120 15.29 8.99 -3.77
N LEU A 121 14.33 8.23 -4.31
CA LEU A 121 13.95 6.93 -3.77
C LEU A 121 15.13 5.95 -3.82
N PHE A 122 15.86 5.92 -4.93
CA PHE A 122 17.05 5.07 -5.09
C PHE A 122 18.15 5.42 -4.07
N LEU A 123 18.41 6.71 -3.86
CA LEU A 123 19.37 7.19 -2.86
C LEU A 123 18.92 6.87 -1.43
N LEU A 124 17.62 6.95 -1.13
CA LEU A 124 17.07 6.55 0.18
C LEU A 124 17.22 5.05 0.43
N ALA A 125 16.91 4.23 -0.58
CA ALA A 125 17.00 2.77 -0.48
C ALA A 125 18.45 2.29 -0.35
N ASN A 126 19.41 2.99 -0.96
CA ASN A 126 20.83 2.62 -0.98
C ASN A 126 21.70 3.52 -0.09
N SER A 127 21.11 4.29 0.83
CA SER A 127 21.88 5.17 1.71
C SER A 127 22.87 4.37 2.54
N SER A 128 24.13 4.82 2.64
CA SER A 128 25.14 4.18 3.50
C SER A 128 24.90 4.45 4.99
N SER A 129 24.17 5.52 5.33
CA SER A 129 23.89 5.90 6.72
C SER A 129 22.91 4.94 7.39
N VAL A 130 23.31 4.42 8.55
CA VAL A 130 22.46 3.51 9.37
C VAL A 130 21.14 4.18 9.76
N PHE A 131 21.17 5.47 10.12
CA PHE A 131 19.98 6.25 10.45
C PHE A 131 19.02 6.38 9.27
N MET A 132 19.55 6.67 8.08
CA MET A 132 18.71 6.80 6.88
C MET A 132 18.10 5.45 6.48
N LYS A 133 18.87 4.35 6.58
CA LYS A 133 18.35 2.99 6.37
C LYS A 133 17.23 2.64 7.34
N SER A 134 17.41 2.93 8.64
CA SER A 134 16.39 2.61 9.65
C SER A 134 15.12 3.45 9.46
N LEU A 135 15.28 4.74 9.15
CA LEU A 135 14.16 5.64 8.84
C LEU A 135 13.39 5.16 7.61
N PHE A 136 14.09 4.79 6.54
CA PHE A 136 13.47 4.27 5.32
C PHE A 136 12.70 2.97 5.59
N ASN A 137 13.30 2.02 6.32
CA ASN A 137 12.64 0.78 6.72
C ASN A 137 11.41 1.03 7.59
N TYR A 138 11.48 1.97 8.53
CA TYR A 138 10.33 2.38 9.34
C TYR A 138 9.20 2.95 8.48
N ARG A 139 9.52 3.81 7.51
CA ARG A 139 8.52 4.35 6.56
C ARG A 139 7.88 3.26 5.72
N LEU A 140 8.65 2.26 5.26
CA LEU A 140 8.11 1.10 4.55
C LEU A 140 7.16 0.30 5.44
N ARG A 141 7.54 0.00 6.70
CA ARG A 141 6.67 -0.68 7.66
C ARG A 141 5.38 0.09 7.95
N PHE A 142 5.48 1.42 8.02
CA PHE A 142 4.32 2.29 8.16
C PHE A 142 3.37 2.11 6.96
N ILE A 143 3.89 2.17 5.73
CA ILE A 143 3.08 1.94 4.52
C ILE A 143 2.45 0.54 4.54
N GLN A 144 3.18 -0.50 4.93
CA GLN A 144 2.65 -1.86 5.07
C GLN A 144 1.48 -1.92 6.03
N PHE A 145 1.63 -1.35 7.23
CA PHE A 145 0.58 -1.37 8.25
C PHE A 145 -0.68 -0.61 7.79
N TYR A 146 -0.52 0.60 7.26
CA TYR A 146 -1.65 1.41 6.80
C TYR A 146 -2.28 0.90 5.50
N CYS A 147 -1.56 0.16 4.67
CA CYS A 147 -2.14 -0.42 3.45
C CYS A 147 -2.53 -1.90 3.63
N LEU A 148 -2.24 -2.51 4.78
CA LEU A 148 -2.34 -3.97 4.99
C LEU A 148 -1.60 -4.77 3.91
N ILE A 149 -0.40 -4.31 3.55
CA ILE A 149 0.46 -5.01 2.59
C ILE A 149 1.32 -5.99 3.39
N PRO A 150 1.17 -7.30 3.18
CA PRO A 150 1.91 -8.32 3.93
C PRO A 150 3.37 -8.48 3.49
N ILE A 151 3.67 -8.13 2.25
CA ILE A 151 5.01 -8.18 1.65
C ILE A 151 5.67 -6.81 1.72
N SER A 152 6.99 -6.74 1.44
CA SER A 152 7.67 -5.46 1.29
C SER A 152 6.98 -4.58 0.24
N PRO A 153 6.71 -3.29 0.52
CA PRO A 153 6.12 -2.37 -0.48
C PRO A 153 6.94 -2.28 -1.77
N LEU A 154 8.25 -2.54 -1.69
CA LEU A 154 9.15 -2.55 -2.85
C LEU A 154 8.86 -3.71 -3.83
N MET A 155 8.19 -4.78 -3.36
CA MET A 155 7.89 -5.99 -4.12
C MET A 155 6.44 -6.02 -4.63
N VAL A 156 5.65 -4.99 -4.35
CA VAL A 156 4.27 -4.90 -4.83
C VAL A 156 4.28 -4.66 -6.33
N LEU A 157 3.71 -5.59 -7.09
CA LEU A 157 3.66 -5.53 -8.55
C LEU A 157 2.50 -4.69 -9.09
N ASP A 158 1.42 -4.59 -8.33
CA ASP A 158 0.24 -3.82 -8.69
C ASP A 158 -0.28 -3.00 -7.50
N TRP A 159 -0.42 -1.69 -7.70
CA TRP A 159 -0.93 -0.75 -6.69
C TRP A 159 -2.38 -0.32 -6.94
N THR A 160 -3.07 -0.86 -7.94
CA THR A 160 -4.47 -0.51 -8.27
C THR A 160 -5.37 -0.55 -7.05
N CYS A 161 -5.20 -1.56 -6.19
CA CYS A 161 -5.93 -1.75 -4.93
C CYS A 161 -5.89 -0.53 -4.00
N TRP A 162 -4.74 0.13 -3.92
CA TRP A 162 -4.47 1.23 -2.96
C TRP A 162 -4.41 2.60 -3.62
N SER A 163 -4.29 2.69 -4.95
CA SER A 163 -4.15 3.93 -5.72
C SER A 163 -5.21 4.99 -5.43
N SER A 164 -6.43 4.58 -5.08
CA SER A 164 -7.54 5.48 -4.75
C SER A 164 -7.51 6.00 -3.30
N LEU A 165 -6.79 5.34 -2.40
CA LEU A 165 -6.76 5.65 -0.96
C LEU A 165 -6.07 7.00 -0.72
N ILE A 166 -6.63 7.80 0.19
CA ILE A 166 -6.08 9.11 0.55
C ILE A 166 -4.68 8.96 1.15
N ILE A 167 -4.49 7.97 2.04
CA ILE A 167 -3.20 7.66 2.68
C ILE A 167 -2.14 7.37 1.61
N PHE A 168 -2.48 6.53 0.64
CA PHE A 168 -1.61 6.20 -0.48
C PHE A 168 -1.27 7.44 -1.32
N LYS A 169 -2.28 8.24 -1.69
CA LYS A 169 -2.08 9.43 -2.51
C LYS A 169 -1.15 10.43 -1.83
N GLN A 170 -1.25 10.57 -0.51
CA GLN A 170 -0.48 11.56 0.27
C GLN A 170 0.95 11.11 0.59
N ASP A 171 1.21 9.81 0.71
CA ASP A 171 2.55 9.31 1.00
C ASP A 171 3.47 9.43 -0.23
N TYR A 172 4.63 10.06 -0.04
CA TYR A 172 5.61 10.27 -1.09
C TYR A 172 6.18 8.95 -1.62
N ILE A 173 6.62 8.04 -0.74
CA ILE A 173 7.30 6.80 -1.13
C ILE A 173 6.33 5.88 -1.85
N ALA A 174 5.12 5.69 -1.31
CA ALA A 174 4.10 4.83 -1.91
C ALA A 174 3.71 5.32 -3.32
N ASN A 175 3.51 6.63 -3.48
CA ASN A 175 3.15 7.23 -4.76
C ASN A 175 4.30 7.12 -5.78
N THR A 176 5.56 7.33 -5.35
CA THR A 176 6.74 7.11 -6.20
C THR A 176 6.88 5.65 -6.62
N LEU A 177 6.62 4.69 -5.74
CA LEU A 177 6.66 3.26 -6.07
C LEU A 177 5.59 2.88 -7.10
N ALA A 178 4.37 3.38 -6.96
CA ALA A 178 3.34 3.10 -7.96
C ALA A 178 3.61 3.81 -9.29
N SER A 179 4.13 5.04 -9.29
CA SER A 179 4.49 5.71 -10.54
C SER A 179 5.64 4.99 -11.24
N LEU A 180 6.60 4.44 -10.50
CA LEU A 180 7.68 3.64 -11.06
C LEU A 180 7.17 2.40 -11.82
N LEU A 181 6.14 1.72 -11.31
CA LEU A 181 5.59 0.53 -11.97
C LEU A 181 4.85 0.83 -13.28
N SER A 182 4.41 2.07 -13.48
CA SER A 182 3.86 2.54 -14.76
C SER A 182 4.95 2.78 -15.82
N THR A 183 6.22 2.69 -15.45
CA THR A 183 7.37 2.85 -16.34
C THR A 183 8.02 1.48 -16.61
N PRO A 184 8.85 1.35 -17.67
CA PRO A 184 9.59 0.11 -17.93
C PRO A 184 10.69 -0.18 -16.90
N PHE A 185 10.99 0.75 -15.99
CA PHE A 185 12.00 0.54 -14.96
C PHE A 185 11.52 -0.47 -13.90
N ARG A 186 12.45 -1.33 -13.46
CA ARG A 186 12.19 -2.35 -12.43
C ARG A 186 13.19 -2.19 -11.29
N LEU A 187 12.69 -2.34 -10.06
CA LEU A 187 13.56 -2.42 -8.88
C LEU A 187 14.07 -3.85 -8.74
N SER A 188 15.39 -4.02 -8.83
CA SER A 188 16.06 -5.29 -8.54
C SER A 188 16.70 -5.23 -7.16
N ARG A 189 16.52 -6.28 -6.36
CA ARG A 189 17.27 -6.47 -5.12
C ARG A 189 18.65 -7.04 -5.47
N ALA A 190 19.73 -6.39 -5.02
CA ALA A 190 21.05 -7.01 -5.09
C ALA A 190 21.15 -8.11 -4.03
N ASN A 191 21.72 -9.27 -4.38
CA ASN A 191 21.87 -10.44 -3.49
C ASN A 191 22.62 -10.14 -2.17
N LEU A 192 23.36 -9.02 -2.11
CA LEU A 192 24.11 -8.54 -0.96
C LEU A 192 23.34 -7.52 -0.07
N SER A 193 22.07 -7.22 -0.38
CA SER A 193 21.33 -6.18 0.33
C SER A 193 20.86 -6.69 1.71
N SER A 194 21.27 -6.00 2.77
CA SER A 194 20.78 -6.20 4.14
C SER A 194 19.36 -5.65 4.37
N VAL A 195 18.54 -5.55 3.31
CA VAL A 195 17.15 -5.08 3.45
C VAL A 195 16.41 -6.20 4.16
N LEU A 196 16.01 -5.92 5.40
CA LEU A 196 15.22 -6.84 6.22
C LEU A 196 14.08 -7.40 5.38
N ASP A 197 13.84 -8.70 5.48
CA ASP A 197 12.65 -9.27 4.86
C ASP A 197 11.44 -8.71 5.61
N LEU A 198 10.81 -7.69 5.03
CA LEU A 198 9.66 -7.01 5.61
C LEU A 198 8.39 -7.84 5.46
N THR A 199 8.49 -9.11 5.05
CA THR A 199 7.38 -10.04 4.99
C THR A 199 6.85 -10.30 6.38
N TYR A 200 5.56 -10.06 6.58
CA TYR A 200 4.90 -10.46 7.81
C TYR A 200 4.89 -12.01 7.87
N PRO A 201 5.32 -12.63 8.98
CA PRO A 201 5.60 -14.06 9.02
C PRO A 201 4.34 -14.92 8.81
N ASN A 202 4.57 -16.14 8.30
CA ASN A 202 3.62 -17.26 8.27
C ASN A 202 2.31 -17.01 7.48
N GLY A 203 2.32 -16.22 6.40
CA GLY A 203 1.11 -15.98 5.62
C GLY A 203 1.27 -16.25 4.13
N HIS A 204 0.38 -17.07 3.59
CA HIS A 204 0.35 -17.40 2.15
C HIS A 204 -0.53 -16.45 1.36
N THR A 205 -1.80 -16.25 1.78
CA THR A 205 -2.77 -15.46 1.03
C THR A 205 -3.05 -14.11 1.70
N PRO A 206 -2.69 -12.98 1.08
CA PRO A 206 -3.05 -11.65 1.54
C PRO A 206 -4.57 -11.44 1.64
N ILE A 207 -5.02 -10.77 2.71
CA ILE A 207 -6.45 -10.54 2.94
C ILE A 207 -7.11 -9.71 1.84
N TYR A 208 -6.36 -8.79 1.22
CA TYR A 208 -6.89 -7.91 0.17
C TYR A 208 -7.22 -8.69 -1.12
N GLN A 209 -6.58 -9.85 -1.37
CA GLN A 209 -6.90 -10.72 -2.50
C GLN A 209 -8.16 -11.56 -2.25
N CYS A 210 -8.54 -11.75 -0.99
CA CYS A 210 -9.72 -12.52 -0.59
C CYS A 210 -11.01 -11.69 -0.61
N LEU A 211 -10.90 -10.37 -0.71
CA LEU A 211 -12.00 -9.42 -0.61
C LEU A 211 -12.23 -8.71 -1.95
N SER A 212 -13.48 -8.35 -2.22
CA SER A 212 -13.76 -7.39 -3.29
C SER A 212 -13.17 -6.02 -2.96
N LEU A 213 -12.74 -5.30 -4.00
CA LEU A 213 -12.02 -4.03 -3.89
C LEU A 213 -12.76 -2.99 -3.05
N ASP A 214 -14.07 -2.84 -3.26
CA ASP A 214 -14.90 -1.86 -2.55
C ASP A 214 -15.08 -2.21 -1.07
N VAL A 215 -15.26 -3.50 -0.78
CA VAL A 215 -15.42 -4.01 0.58
C VAL A 215 -14.11 -3.86 1.36
N PHE A 216 -12.97 -4.15 0.73
CA PHE A 216 -11.65 -3.94 1.32
C PHE A 216 -11.42 -2.46 1.66
N LYS A 217 -11.65 -1.55 0.71
CA LYS A 217 -11.49 -0.10 0.91
C LYS A 217 -12.40 0.43 2.03
N ALA A 218 -13.67 0.02 2.05
CA ALA A 218 -14.64 0.47 3.05
C ALA A 218 -14.32 -0.04 4.47
N ASN A 219 -13.64 -1.19 4.60
CA ASN A 219 -13.34 -1.81 5.89
C ASN A 219 -11.86 -1.76 6.28
N LEU A 220 -11.01 -1.06 5.52
CA LEU A 220 -9.56 -0.98 5.73
C LEU A 220 -9.20 -0.61 7.18
N THR A 221 -9.81 0.44 7.73
CA THR A 221 -9.55 0.90 9.11
C THR A 221 -9.92 -0.13 10.18
N ARG A 222 -10.93 -0.97 9.92
CA ARG A 222 -11.36 -2.04 10.83
C ARG A 222 -10.42 -3.22 10.77
N LEU A 223 -9.96 -3.57 9.58
CA LEU A 223 -8.99 -4.65 9.36
C LEU A 223 -7.62 -4.27 9.96
N GLN A 224 -7.17 -3.03 9.79
CA GLN A 224 -5.97 -2.45 10.43
C GLN A 224 -6.00 -2.56 11.95
N LYS A 225 -7.10 -2.13 12.59
CA LYS A 225 -7.26 -2.21 14.05
C LYS A 225 -7.17 -3.63 14.60
N ARG A 226 -7.42 -4.64 13.75
CA ARG A 226 -7.35 -6.05 14.09
C ARG A 226 -6.05 -6.72 13.65
N GLY A 227 -5.15 -5.99 12.97
CA GLY A 227 -3.90 -6.54 12.45
C GLY A 227 -4.10 -7.68 11.45
N LEU A 228 -5.17 -7.63 10.65
CA LEU A 228 -5.51 -8.69 9.69
C LEU A 228 -4.79 -8.43 8.36
N PHE A 229 -3.66 -9.09 8.15
CA PHE A 229 -2.85 -9.05 6.92
C PHE A 229 -3.09 -10.27 6.01
N TYR A 230 -3.34 -11.44 6.60
CA TYR A 230 -3.45 -12.71 5.88
C TYR A 230 -4.76 -13.43 6.18
N LEU A 231 -5.18 -14.26 5.24
CA LEU A 231 -6.30 -15.17 5.42
C LEU A 231 -6.05 -16.17 6.56
N LEU A 232 -4.81 -16.67 6.72
CA LEU A 232 -4.45 -17.66 7.74
C LEU A 232 -4.87 -17.24 9.16
N GLN A 233 -4.85 -15.94 9.45
CA GLN A 233 -5.26 -15.40 10.76
C GLN A 233 -6.76 -15.62 11.08
N LEU A 234 -7.54 -16.03 10.08
CA LEU A 234 -8.98 -16.32 10.19
C LEU A 234 -9.29 -17.82 9.99
N LEU A 235 -8.28 -18.68 9.88
CA LEU A 235 -8.46 -20.11 9.64
C LEU A 235 -8.35 -20.94 10.93
N THR A 236 -8.88 -22.16 10.88
CA THR A 236 -8.63 -23.17 11.92
C THR A 236 -7.15 -23.56 11.94
N PRO A 237 -6.64 -24.14 13.05
CA PRO A 237 -5.23 -24.58 13.14
C PRO A 237 -4.81 -25.57 12.04
N GLN A 238 -5.76 -26.32 11.50
CA GLN A 238 -5.56 -27.26 10.40
C GLN A 238 -5.48 -26.57 9.02
N GLY A 239 -5.82 -25.29 8.91
CA GLY A 239 -5.81 -24.55 7.65
C GLY A 239 -6.91 -24.95 6.66
N THR A 240 -7.89 -25.75 7.08
CA THR A 240 -8.95 -26.32 6.21
C THR A 240 -10.27 -25.56 6.26
N HIS A 241 -10.58 -24.91 7.39
CA HIS A 241 -11.84 -24.23 7.62
C HIS A 241 -11.66 -22.78 8.04
N LEU A 242 -12.60 -21.93 7.67
CA LEU A 242 -12.71 -20.55 8.15
C LEU A 242 -13.30 -20.54 9.57
N LEU A 243 -12.66 -19.83 10.51
CA LEU A 243 -13.17 -19.64 11.86
C LEU A 243 -14.50 -18.90 11.82
N SER A 244 -15.50 -19.38 12.55
CA SER A 244 -16.79 -18.70 12.66
C SER A 244 -16.65 -17.29 13.27
N TRP A 245 -17.53 -16.37 12.84
CA TRP A 245 -17.49 -14.98 13.32
C TRP A 245 -17.62 -14.88 14.85
N SER A 246 -18.39 -15.76 15.48
CA SER A 246 -18.55 -15.79 16.94
C SER A 246 -17.22 -16.02 17.64
N VAL A 247 -16.38 -16.92 17.13
CA VAL A 247 -15.03 -17.20 17.66
C VAL A 247 -14.11 -15.99 17.47
N ILE A 248 -14.10 -15.41 16.26
CA ILE A 248 -13.29 -14.21 15.96
C ILE A 248 -13.71 -13.03 16.85
N TYR A 249 -15.01 -12.85 17.05
CA TYR A 249 -15.57 -11.78 17.88
C TYR A 249 -15.24 -12.00 19.36
N ALA A 250 -15.38 -13.23 19.87
CA ALA A 250 -15.07 -13.58 21.26
C ALA A 250 -13.60 -13.30 21.63
N ASN A 251 -12.69 -13.55 20.68
CA ASN A 251 -11.25 -13.31 20.83
C ASN A 251 -10.83 -11.85 20.57
N SER A 252 -11.76 -10.98 20.19
CA SER A 252 -11.44 -9.57 19.90
C SER A 252 -11.41 -8.72 21.17
N VAL A 253 -10.38 -7.87 21.30
CA VAL A 253 -10.21 -6.93 22.42
C VAL A 253 -11.27 -5.82 22.42
N GLN A 254 -11.89 -5.54 21.26
CA GLN A 254 -12.86 -4.47 21.06
C GLN A 254 -14.30 -5.00 21.08
N LYS A 255 -14.75 -5.48 22.25
CA LYS A 255 -16.14 -5.93 22.48
C LYS A 255 -17.11 -4.73 22.54
N ARG A 256 -17.38 -4.07 21.40
CA ARG A 256 -18.42 -3.03 21.31
C ARG A 256 -19.70 -3.62 20.72
N GLY A 257 -20.57 -4.07 21.63
CA GLY A 257 -22.02 -3.90 21.56
C GLY A 257 -22.83 -4.65 20.50
N ASN A 258 -22.25 -5.28 19.47
CA ASN A 258 -23.04 -6.06 18.52
C ASN A 258 -22.23 -7.20 17.91
N ALA A 259 -22.66 -8.44 18.18
CA ALA A 259 -22.18 -9.67 17.52
C ALA A 259 -22.65 -9.78 16.05
N ARG A 260 -23.18 -8.69 15.47
CA ARG A 260 -23.70 -8.66 14.10
C ARG A 260 -22.57 -8.98 13.13
N LEU A 261 -22.84 -9.95 12.26
CA LEU A 261 -21.86 -10.46 11.30
C LEU A 261 -21.53 -9.38 10.26
N PRO A 262 -20.27 -8.89 10.17
CA PRO A 262 -19.91 -7.79 9.30
C PRO A 262 -19.98 -8.14 7.83
N MET A 263 -20.31 -7.15 7.00
CA MET A 263 -20.36 -7.31 5.54
C MET A 263 -19.02 -7.77 4.94
N TRP A 264 -17.88 -7.30 5.48
CA TRP A 264 -16.58 -7.74 5.00
C TRP A 264 -16.33 -9.23 5.25
N TYR A 265 -16.80 -9.74 6.39
CA TYR A 265 -16.63 -11.15 6.74
C TYR A 265 -17.59 -12.03 5.90
N LYS A 266 -18.81 -11.57 5.59
CA LYS A 266 -19.70 -12.24 4.62
C LYS A 266 -19.04 -12.35 3.24
N ASN A 267 -18.49 -11.24 2.74
CA ASN A 267 -17.84 -11.21 1.43
C ASN A 267 -16.61 -12.12 1.40
N LEU A 268 -15.83 -12.13 2.49
CA LEU A 268 -14.70 -13.04 2.62
C LEU A 268 -15.16 -14.49 2.59
N SER A 269 -16.17 -14.86 3.40
CA SER A 269 -16.66 -16.24 3.43
C SER A 269 -17.14 -16.68 2.04
N THR A 270 -17.91 -15.85 1.32
CA THR A 270 -18.40 -16.21 -0.02
C THR A 270 -17.27 -16.41 -1.04
N ASN A 271 -16.18 -15.64 -0.93
CA ASN A 271 -15.07 -15.71 -1.89
C ASN A 271 -14.12 -16.89 -1.63
N VAL A 272 -13.98 -17.26 -0.35
CA VAL A 272 -12.98 -18.20 0.13
C VAL A 272 -13.57 -19.60 0.34
N THR A 273 -14.84 -19.72 0.73
CA THR A 273 -15.46 -21.03 1.00
C THR A 273 -16.18 -21.62 -0.20
N ILE A 274 -16.44 -22.93 -0.13
CA ILE A 274 -17.27 -23.69 -1.08
C ILE A 274 -18.75 -23.49 -0.67
N PRO A 275 -19.67 -23.20 -1.60
CA PRO A 275 -21.08 -22.96 -1.28
C PRO A 275 -21.77 -24.15 -0.60
N ASP A 276 -21.39 -25.39 -0.97
CA ASP A 276 -22.06 -26.61 -0.51
C ASP A 276 -21.49 -27.20 0.79
N LYS A 277 -20.37 -26.68 1.30
CA LYS A 277 -19.71 -27.17 2.52
C LYS A 277 -19.44 -26.02 3.49
N PRO A 278 -20.14 -25.95 4.65
CA PRO A 278 -20.08 -24.79 5.53
C PRO A 278 -18.65 -24.58 6.06
N GLY A 279 -18.09 -23.41 5.77
CA GLY A 279 -16.78 -22.99 6.27
C GLY A 279 -15.58 -23.69 5.64
N LEU A 280 -15.75 -24.67 4.75
CA LEU A 280 -14.64 -25.34 4.07
C LEU A 280 -14.05 -24.42 2.98
N LEU A 281 -12.73 -24.25 3.00
CA LEU A 281 -12.02 -23.41 2.04
C LEU A 281 -11.98 -24.05 0.64
N ARG A 282 -11.92 -23.21 -0.40
CA ARG A 282 -11.60 -23.66 -1.76
C ARG A 282 -10.15 -24.12 -1.82
N GLU A 283 -9.84 -25.07 -2.70
CA GLU A 283 -8.52 -25.69 -2.83
C GLU A 283 -7.36 -24.67 -2.97
N ARG A 284 -7.58 -23.59 -3.74
CA ARG A 284 -6.60 -22.49 -3.91
C ARG A 284 -6.21 -21.74 -2.63
N PHE A 285 -6.96 -21.91 -1.55
CA PHE A 285 -6.74 -21.25 -0.25
C PHE A 285 -6.38 -22.24 0.86
N LEU A 286 -6.28 -23.55 0.56
CA LEU A 286 -5.76 -24.53 1.49
C LEU A 286 -4.25 -24.27 1.66
N THR A 287 -3.80 -24.24 2.91
CA THR A 287 -2.36 -24.22 3.20
C THR A 287 -1.78 -25.59 2.87
N GLU A 288 -0.66 -25.65 2.12
CA GLU A 288 0.10 -26.89 2.00
C GLU A 288 0.44 -27.39 3.41
N GLN A 289 0.08 -28.64 3.70
CA GLN A 289 0.29 -29.25 4.99
C GLN A 289 1.78 -29.15 5.33
N GLN A 290 2.16 -28.30 6.29
CA GLN A 290 3.37 -28.59 7.05
C GLN A 290 3.11 -29.96 7.69
N PRO A 291 4.00 -30.95 7.49
CA PRO A 291 3.78 -32.26 8.07
C PRO A 291 3.94 -32.09 9.58
N VAL A 292 2.83 -31.92 10.28
CA VAL A 292 2.75 -32.35 11.67
C VAL A 292 2.73 -33.86 11.59
N SER A 293 3.92 -34.43 11.37
CA SER A 293 4.13 -35.86 11.38
C SER A 293 3.67 -36.39 12.73
N LEU A 294 2.78 -37.38 12.64
CA LEU A 294 2.38 -38.34 13.66
C LEU A 294 1.23 -37.88 14.58
N ILE A 295 0.13 -38.63 14.44
CA ILE A 295 -1.08 -38.72 15.27
C ILE A 295 -2.20 -37.76 14.85
N THR A 296 -2.76 -37.99 13.67
CA THR A 296 -4.21 -37.80 13.49
C THR A 296 -4.75 -38.96 12.65
N LYS A 297 -5.32 -39.97 13.31
CA LYS A 297 -6.29 -40.85 12.63
C LYS A 297 -7.43 -39.94 12.18
N GLU A 298 -7.81 -40.00 10.90
CA GLU A 298 -8.98 -39.29 10.38
C GLU A 298 -10.19 -39.59 11.28
N LEU A 299 -10.72 -38.54 11.93
CA LEU A 299 -12.00 -38.63 12.62
C LEU A 299 -13.09 -38.29 11.61
N ALA A 300 -13.89 -39.29 11.25
CA ALA A 300 -15.08 -39.09 10.44
C ALA A 300 -16.08 -38.20 11.19
N PRO A 301 -16.70 -37.20 10.54
CA PRO A 301 -17.72 -36.37 11.17
C PRO A 301 -18.98 -37.21 11.43
N CYS A 302 -19.31 -37.43 12.71
CA CYS A 302 -20.60 -37.99 13.09
C CYS A 302 -21.69 -36.91 12.93
N ILE A 303 -22.73 -37.22 12.16
CA ILE A 303 -23.93 -36.39 12.02
C ILE A 303 -24.68 -36.42 13.36
N PRO A 304 -24.86 -35.29 14.08
CA PRO A 304 -25.66 -35.31 15.28
C PRO A 304 -27.15 -35.44 14.91
N PRO A 305 -27.93 -36.31 15.58
CA PRO A 305 -29.39 -36.31 15.45
C PRO A 305 -29.96 -34.97 15.94
N SER A 306 -31.03 -34.54 15.29
CA SER A 306 -31.46 -33.14 15.07
C SER A 306 -31.84 -32.28 16.28
N ASP A 307 -31.71 -32.75 17.53
CA ASP A 307 -32.33 -32.07 18.68
C ASP A 307 -31.38 -31.65 19.84
N TYR A 308 -30.06 -31.63 19.65
CA TYR A 308 -29.13 -31.24 20.73
C TYR A 308 -28.32 -29.95 20.46
N LYS A 309 -28.50 -28.95 21.36
CA LYS A 309 -27.76 -27.67 21.41
C LYS A 309 -26.35 -27.75 22.03
N LYS A 310 -25.81 -28.93 22.33
CA LYS A 310 -24.50 -29.09 23.01
C LYS A 310 -23.57 -30.01 22.21
N ASN A 311 -22.33 -29.56 22.01
CA ASN A 311 -21.33 -30.32 21.27
C ASN A 311 -20.80 -31.49 22.12
N TRP A 312 -20.73 -32.66 21.51
CA TRP A 312 -19.99 -33.80 22.04
C TRP A 312 -18.54 -33.72 21.57
N ILE A 313 -17.61 -34.01 22.48
CA ILE A 313 -16.18 -34.06 22.18
C ILE A 313 -15.76 -35.52 22.33
N VAL A 314 -15.06 -36.04 21.33
CA VAL A 314 -14.42 -37.36 21.40
C VAL A 314 -12.91 -37.13 21.39
N THR A 315 -12.22 -37.62 22.41
CA THR A 315 -10.76 -37.63 22.49
C THR A 315 -10.27 -39.06 22.68
N LEU A 316 -9.00 -39.35 22.44
CA LEU A 316 -8.41 -40.66 22.76
C LEU A 316 -7.66 -40.56 24.08
N ASN A 317 -7.70 -41.60 24.93
CA ASN A 317 -6.77 -41.70 26.06
C ASN A 317 -5.36 -42.09 25.56
N ASP A 318 -4.37 -42.08 26.46
CA ASP A 318 -2.98 -42.44 26.14
C ASP A 318 -2.82 -43.87 25.60
N ASN A 319 -3.84 -44.72 25.80
CA ASN A 319 -3.91 -46.10 25.31
C ASN A 319 -4.72 -46.24 24.01
N GLY A 320 -5.13 -45.14 23.38
CA GLY A 320 -5.84 -45.13 22.09
C GLY A 320 -7.33 -45.51 22.15
N LEU A 321 -7.96 -45.50 23.33
CA LEU A 321 -9.40 -45.73 23.49
C LEU A 321 -10.21 -44.43 23.45
N PRO A 322 -11.39 -44.40 22.82
CA PRO A 322 -12.22 -43.21 22.71
C PRO A 322 -12.88 -42.84 24.05
N LEU A 323 -12.61 -41.62 24.50
CA LEU A 323 -13.23 -40.94 25.62
C LEU A 323 -14.32 -40.00 25.09
N PHE A 324 -15.53 -40.13 25.63
CA PHE A 324 -16.67 -39.30 25.27
C PHE A 324 -16.91 -38.24 26.35
N GLY A 325 -16.73 -36.98 25.98
CA GLY A 325 -16.95 -35.83 26.84
C GLY A 325 -18.16 -35.01 26.38
N LYS A 326 -19.05 -34.69 27.32
CA LYS A 326 -20.14 -33.72 27.08
C LYS A 326 -19.67 -32.33 27.49
N GLN A 327 -19.75 -31.36 26.59
CA GLN A 327 -19.35 -29.99 26.92
C GLN A 327 -20.35 -29.35 27.90
N ILE A 328 -19.92 -29.11 29.15
CA ILE A 328 -20.77 -28.56 30.23
C ILE A 328 -20.73 -27.02 30.21
N GLN A 329 -19.57 -26.40 29.94
CA GLN A 329 -19.39 -24.94 29.88
C GLN A 329 -18.25 -24.58 28.91
N ILE A 330 -18.39 -23.46 28.18
CA ILE A 330 -17.35 -22.96 27.26
C ILE A 330 -16.33 -22.17 28.08
N GLN A 331 -15.21 -22.79 28.46
CA GLN A 331 -14.01 -22.07 28.88
C GLN A 331 -13.01 -22.03 27.72
N PRO A 332 -12.49 -20.85 27.33
CA PRO A 332 -11.54 -20.75 26.24
C PRO A 332 -10.14 -21.20 26.68
N LEU A 333 -9.78 -22.46 26.38
CA LEU A 333 -8.41 -22.99 26.47
C LEU A 333 -7.44 -22.39 25.43
N VAL A 334 -7.93 -21.53 24.54
CA VAL A 334 -7.12 -20.82 23.51
C VAL A 334 -6.18 -19.77 24.13
N LEU A 335 -6.38 -19.42 25.40
CA LEU A 335 -5.54 -18.45 26.13
C LEU A 335 -4.06 -18.84 26.23
N LEU A 336 -3.70 -20.13 26.17
CA LEU A 336 -2.29 -20.53 26.29
C LEU A 336 -1.54 -20.41 24.95
N TYR A 337 -2.13 -20.83 23.84
CA TYR A 337 -1.42 -20.93 22.57
C TYR A 337 -1.22 -19.57 21.89
N ILE A 338 -2.23 -18.68 21.97
CA ILE A 338 -2.11 -17.30 21.44
C ILE A 338 -1.16 -16.47 22.31
N ARG A 339 -1.12 -16.72 23.64
CA ARG A 339 -0.24 -15.98 24.55
C ARG A 339 1.22 -16.43 24.44
N LEU A 340 1.49 -17.71 24.15
CA LEU A 340 2.83 -18.21 23.85
C LEU A 340 3.40 -17.63 22.54
N GLN A 341 2.59 -17.41 21.50
CA GLN A 341 3.05 -16.76 20.26
C GLN A 341 3.34 -15.25 20.40
N ILE A 342 2.77 -14.57 21.40
CA ILE A 342 2.96 -13.12 21.61
C ILE A 342 4.12 -12.82 22.58
N VAL A 343 4.56 -13.80 23.38
CA VAL A 343 5.56 -13.59 24.47
C VAL A 343 7.01 -13.84 24.05
N TYR A 344 7.29 -14.47 22.90
CA TYR A 344 8.66 -14.60 22.39
C TYR A 344 9.00 -13.47 21.38
N LEU A 345 9.20 -12.27 21.92
CA LEU A 345 9.88 -11.15 21.27
C LEU A 345 10.75 -10.46 22.33
N VAL A 346 11.99 -10.94 22.47
CA VAL A 346 13.16 -10.14 22.86
C VAL A 346 14.10 -10.16 21.67
#